data_AF-A0A257PZR9-F1
#
_entry.id   AF-A0A257PZR9-F1
#
_cell.length_a   1.000
_cell.length_b   1.000
_cell.length_c   1.000
_cell.angle_alpha   90.00
_cell.angle_beta   90.00
_cell.angle_gamma   90.00
#
_symmetry.space_group_name_H-M   'P 1'
#
loop_
_entity.id
_entity.type
_entity.pdbx_description
1 polymer ?
#
loop_
_entity_poly.entity_id
_entity_poly.type
_entity_poly.pdbx_seq_one_letter_code
_entity_poly.pdbx_strand_id
1 'polypeptide(L)'
;MPSLKTLRNRINSVKSTQKITSAMKMVAAAKLRRAQAQAEASRPYAKRMGEMMAALAASERDNPNAAPLLVGNGREQTHLLLAVTADRGLAGAFNGNVSRAVRNQARALEAQGKTVKIFALGRKGNDSFRRDLRDRIVGTKNFVGKKTVEFADAEAVAEQLAQMFRDGEFDVCTMVFNRFQSVITQTVTQTPLIPAAAPSANDNASETAPEQGYEVEPDDGTLLERLLPRNLAVQIYAALLENAAGFYAAQMTAMDNATRNAGEMIKKLSLNYNRARQANITKELIEIISGAEAV
;
A
#
# COMPACT_ATOMS: atom_id res chain seq x y z
N MET A 1 35.11 25.03 15.06
CA MET A 1 34.11 24.15 15.72
C MET A 1 32.72 24.76 15.59
N PRO A 2 31.64 23.97 15.50
CA PRO A 2 30.29 24.53 15.52
C PRO A 2 30.06 25.29 16.84
N SER A 3 29.40 26.44 16.77
CA SER A 3 29.12 27.26 17.97
C SER A 3 28.24 26.51 18.97
N LEU A 4 28.37 26.83 20.27
CA LEU A 4 27.49 26.27 21.31
C LEU A 4 26.01 26.53 21.03
N LYS A 5 25.69 27.70 20.46
CA LYS A 5 24.34 28.06 20.02
C LYS A 5 23.83 27.10 18.95
N THR A 6 24.65 26.78 17.95
CA THR A 6 24.30 25.83 16.88
C THR A 6 24.02 24.44 17.44
N LEU A 7 24.88 23.94 18.34
CA LEU A 7 24.69 22.63 18.98
C LEU A 7 23.41 22.59 19.83
N ARG A 8 23.15 23.63 20.63
CA ARG A 8 21.93 23.75 21.43
C ARG A 8 20.67 23.77 20.56
N ASN A 9 20.67 24.56 19.48
CA ASN A 9 19.55 24.61 18.53
C ASN A 9 19.30 23.26 17.87
N ARG A 10 20.37 22.55 17.49
CA ARG A 10 20.27 21.21 16.89
C ARG A 10 19.72 20.19 17.87
N ILE A 11 20.14 20.21 19.14
CA ILE A 11 19.56 19.36 20.20
C ILE A 11 18.06 19.61 20.34
N ASN A 12 17.64 20.89 20.41
CA ASN A 12 16.23 21.25 20.55
C ASN A 12 15.39 20.83 19.34
N SER A 13 15.94 20.99 18.13
CA SER A 13 15.32 20.51 16.89
C SER A 13 15.10 19.00 16.93
N VAL A 14 16.12 18.20 17.26
CA VAL A 14 15.99 16.72 17.33
C VAL A 14 15.04 16.29 18.45
N LYS A 15 15.03 16.98 19.61
CA LYS A 15 14.02 16.76 20.66
C LYS A 15 12.59 17.01 20.16
N SER A 16 12.38 18.06 19.36
CA SER A 16 11.09 18.33 18.74
C SER A 16 10.70 17.21 17.77
N THR A 17 11.62 16.79 16.90
CA THR A 17 11.41 15.65 15.99
C THR A 17 11.05 14.39 16.76
N GLN A 18 11.72 14.09 17.87
CA GLN A 18 11.41 12.93 18.73
C GLN A 18 9.99 12.98 19.29
N LYS A 19 9.54 14.15 19.77
CA LYS A 19 8.16 14.33 20.25
C LYS A 19 7.15 14.12 19.12
N ILE A 20 7.43 14.65 17.94
CA ILE A 20 6.57 14.50 16.75
C ILE A 20 6.48 13.02 16.36
N THR A 21 7.60 12.31 16.25
CA THR A 21 7.59 10.89 15.86
C THR A 21 6.91 10.03 16.93
N SER A 22 7.10 10.34 18.21
CA SER A 22 6.41 9.67 19.32
C SER A 22 4.89 9.86 19.25
N ALA A 23 4.43 11.09 19.02
CA ALA A 23 3.01 11.38 18.82
C ALA A 23 2.46 10.67 17.58
N MET A 24 3.18 10.70 16.46
CA MET A 24 2.80 10.01 15.24
C MET A 24 2.72 8.50 15.41
N LYS A 25 3.60 7.88 16.21
CA LYS A 25 3.52 6.45 16.59
C LYS A 25 2.19 6.16 17.29
N MET A 26 1.81 6.98 18.29
CA MET A 26 0.55 6.80 19.02
C MET A 26 -0.68 6.99 18.12
N VAL A 27 -0.66 7.98 17.24
CA VAL A 27 -1.73 8.20 16.26
C VAL A 27 -1.83 7.03 15.27
N ALA A 28 -0.71 6.52 14.79
CA ALA A 28 -0.68 5.36 13.90
C ALA A 28 -1.22 4.10 14.61
N ALA A 29 -0.85 3.87 15.88
CA ALA A 29 -1.38 2.76 16.69
C ALA A 29 -2.91 2.82 16.84
N ALA A 30 -3.45 4.00 17.16
CA ALA A 30 -4.89 4.19 17.31
C ALA A 30 -5.64 3.96 15.99
N LYS A 31 -5.07 4.40 14.86
CA LYS A 31 -5.65 4.19 13.52
C LYS A 31 -5.52 2.76 13.03
N LEU A 32 -4.39 2.11 13.32
CA LEU A 32 -4.15 0.70 13.02
C LEU A 32 -5.23 -0.18 13.63
N ARG A 33 -5.56 0.02 14.92
CA ARG A 33 -6.60 -0.77 15.59
C ARG A 33 -7.94 -0.72 14.86
N ARG A 34 -8.33 0.46 14.37
CA ARG A 34 -9.58 0.65 13.60
C ARG A 34 -9.48 0.01 12.22
N ALA A 35 -8.38 0.25 11.50
CA ALA A 35 -8.18 -0.30 10.16
C ALA A 35 -8.06 -1.83 10.16
N GLN A 36 -7.41 -2.41 11.18
CA GLN A 36 -7.30 -3.85 11.37
C GLN A 36 -8.67 -4.49 11.59
N ALA A 37 -9.49 -3.92 12.47
CA ALA A 37 -10.84 -4.43 12.70
C ALA A 37 -11.71 -4.41 11.42
N GLN A 38 -11.58 -3.36 10.60
CA GLN A 38 -12.26 -3.27 9.30
C GLN A 38 -11.73 -4.31 8.30
N ALA A 39 -10.41 -4.46 8.21
CA ALA A 39 -9.79 -5.44 7.32
C ALA A 39 -10.21 -6.87 7.70
N GLU A 40 -10.14 -7.23 8.99
CA GLU A 40 -10.57 -8.53 9.51
C GLU A 40 -12.05 -8.80 9.27
N ALA A 41 -12.92 -7.80 9.48
CA ALA A 41 -14.34 -7.93 9.20
C ALA A 41 -14.67 -8.09 7.70
N SER A 42 -13.84 -7.54 6.81
CA SER A 42 -14.04 -7.64 5.36
C SER A 42 -13.63 -8.99 4.76
N ARG A 43 -12.65 -9.68 5.39
CA ARG A 43 -12.06 -10.92 4.87
C ARG A 43 -13.06 -12.04 4.59
N PRO A 44 -14.00 -12.40 5.50
CA PRO A 44 -14.92 -13.50 5.26
C PRO A 44 -15.81 -13.25 4.05
N TYR A 45 -16.28 -12.00 3.87
CA TYR A 45 -17.13 -11.64 2.75
C TYR A 45 -16.35 -11.65 1.43
N ALA A 46 -15.16 -11.05 1.38
CA ALA A 46 -14.33 -11.05 0.17
C ALA A 46 -13.86 -12.46 -0.23
N LYS A 47 -13.53 -13.31 0.76
CA LYS A 47 -13.15 -14.71 0.53
C LYS A 47 -14.31 -15.52 -0.04
N ARG A 48 -15.49 -15.50 0.60
CA ARG A 48 -16.68 -16.21 0.12
C ARG A 48 -17.14 -15.72 -1.25
N MET A 49 -17.09 -14.41 -1.49
CA MET A 49 -17.42 -13.84 -2.80
C MET A 49 -16.44 -14.33 -3.87
N GLY A 50 -15.14 -14.35 -3.55
CA GLY A 50 -14.11 -14.87 -4.46
C GLY A 50 -14.27 -16.37 -4.76
N GLU A 51 -14.56 -17.18 -3.73
CA GLU A 51 -14.82 -18.62 -3.87
C GLU A 51 -16.06 -18.90 -4.74
N MET A 52 -17.15 -18.18 -4.49
CA MET A 52 -18.38 -18.29 -5.28
C MET A 52 -18.15 -17.89 -6.74
N MET A 53 -17.44 -16.79 -6.98
CA MET A 53 -17.13 -16.31 -8.34
C MET A 53 -16.19 -17.27 -9.07
N ALA A 54 -15.23 -17.88 -8.37
CA ALA A 54 -14.37 -18.91 -8.91
C ALA A 54 -15.13 -20.18 -9.32
N ALA A 55 -16.07 -20.61 -8.48
CA ALA A 55 -16.92 -21.77 -8.79
C ALA A 55 -17.80 -21.51 -10.02
N LEU A 56 -18.42 -20.33 -10.11
CA LEU A 56 -19.18 -19.90 -11.29
C LEU A 56 -18.31 -19.77 -12.54
N ALA A 57 -17.09 -19.24 -12.42
CA ALA A 57 -16.14 -19.16 -13.54
C ALA A 57 -15.75 -20.55 -14.07
N ALA A 58 -15.71 -21.55 -13.18
CA ALA A 58 -15.40 -22.92 -13.55
C ALA A 58 -16.57 -23.62 -14.26
N SER A 59 -17.82 -23.36 -13.85
CA SER A 59 -19.01 -23.91 -14.51
C SER A 59 -19.27 -23.27 -15.89
N GLU A 60 -18.94 -21.99 -16.05
CA GLU A 60 -19.19 -21.22 -17.28
C GLU A 60 -18.02 -21.27 -18.29
N ARG A 61 -16.97 -22.05 -18.02
CA ARG A 61 -15.71 -22.00 -18.79
C ARG A 61 -15.86 -22.43 -20.25
N ASP A 62 -16.76 -23.37 -20.50
CA ASP A 62 -17.09 -23.88 -21.85
C ASP A 62 -18.35 -23.22 -22.44
N ASN A 63 -18.96 -22.27 -21.72
CA ASN A 63 -20.13 -21.55 -22.22
C ASN A 63 -19.69 -20.40 -23.15
N PRO A 64 -20.03 -20.43 -24.45
CA PRO A 64 -19.67 -19.37 -25.39
C PRO A 64 -20.33 -18.02 -25.09
N ASN A 65 -21.36 -17.99 -24.24
CA ASN A 65 -22.06 -16.77 -23.80
C ASN A 65 -21.60 -16.28 -22.41
N ALA A 66 -20.54 -16.86 -21.83
CA ALA A 66 -20.05 -16.47 -20.51
C ALA A 66 -19.60 -15.00 -20.49
N ALA A 67 -19.88 -14.32 -19.38
CA ALA A 67 -19.56 -12.91 -19.20
C ALA A 67 -18.03 -12.68 -19.32
N PRO A 68 -17.55 -11.75 -20.17
CA PRO A 68 -16.11 -11.54 -20.39
C PRO A 68 -15.32 -11.13 -19.13
N LEU A 69 -15.96 -10.51 -18.13
CA LEU A 69 -15.33 -10.20 -16.84
C LEU A 69 -15.02 -11.47 -16.01
N LEU A 70 -15.74 -12.56 -16.26
CA LEU A 70 -15.60 -13.84 -15.55
C LEU A 70 -14.51 -14.69 -16.21
N VAL A 71 -14.66 -14.99 -17.50
CA VAL A 71 -13.79 -15.94 -18.23
C VAL A 71 -12.65 -15.27 -19.02
N GLY A 72 -12.70 -13.95 -19.18
CA GLY A 72 -11.78 -13.19 -20.02
C GLY A 72 -12.31 -12.99 -21.44
N ASN A 73 -11.63 -12.17 -22.23
CA ASN A 73 -12.01 -11.88 -23.61
C ASN A 73 -11.27 -12.76 -24.64
N GLY A 74 -10.62 -13.85 -24.20
CA GLY A 74 -9.82 -14.75 -25.02
C GLY A 74 -8.48 -14.16 -25.49
N ARG A 75 -8.13 -12.94 -25.08
CA ARG A 75 -6.86 -12.28 -25.37
C ARG A 75 -6.08 -12.09 -24.06
N GLU A 76 -4.76 -12.03 -24.16
CA GLU A 76 -3.89 -11.72 -23.01
C GLU A 76 -2.75 -10.76 -23.42
N GLN A 77 -3.01 -9.87 -24.38
CA GLN A 77 -1.97 -9.02 -24.95
C GLN A 77 -1.75 -7.76 -24.11
N THR A 78 -2.82 -7.19 -23.56
CA THR A 78 -2.77 -5.95 -22.78
C THR A 78 -3.10 -6.21 -21.32
N HIS A 79 -2.10 -6.02 -20.45
CA HIS A 79 -2.22 -6.21 -19.01
C HIS A 79 -2.37 -4.89 -18.28
N LEU A 80 -3.43 -4.75 -17.49
CA LEU A 80 -3.62 -3.67 -16.54
C LEU A 80 -3.12 -4.08 -15.15
N LEU A 81 -2.17 -3.32 -14.62
CA LEU A 81 -1.70 -3.44 -13.25
C LEU A 81 -2.39 -2.40 -12.38
N LEU A 82 -3.32 -2.84 -11.51
CA LEU A 82 -3.94 -2.00 -10.50
C LEU A 82 -3.01 -1.91 -9.28
N ALA A 83 -2.28 -0.81 -9.18
CA ALA A 83 -1.31 -0.59 -8.12
C ALA A 83 -1.96 0.12 -6.93
N VAL A 84 -2.15 -0.58 -5.81
CA VAL A 84 -2.78 -0.05 -4.59
C VAL A 84 -1.71 0.39 -3.60
N THR A 85 -1.64 1.69 -3.36
CA THR A 85 -0.66 2.35 -2.49
C THR A 85 -1.34 3.34 -1.55
N ALA A 86 -0.61 3.86 -0.57
CA ALA A 86 -1.13 4.90 0.30
C ALA A 86 -0.98 6.30 -0.31
N ASP A 87 -1.79 7.26 0.16
CA ASP A 87 -1.65 8.67 -0.21
C ASP A 87 -0.55 9.40 0.56
N ARG A 88 -0.15 8.85 1.69
CA ARG A 88 0.77 9.44 2.67
C ARG A 88 2.10 8.68 2.68
N GLY A 89 3.15 9.39 3.10
CA GLY A 89 4.49 8.82 3.30
C GLY A 89 4.75 8.46 4.76
N LEU A 90 6.04 8.37 5.11
CA LEU A 90 6.52 8.09 6.47
C LEU A 90 6.04 6.72 7.01
N ALA A 91 6.02 5.72 6.14
CA ALA A 91 5.63 4.34 6.46
C ALA A 91 6.71 3.34 6.04
N GLY A 92 7.99 3.69 6.25
CA GLY A 92 9.12 2.87 5.84
C GLY A 92 9.10 2.54 4.34
N ALA A 93 9.34 1.27 4.01
CA ALA A 93 9.37 0.76 2.64
C ALA A 93 7.99 0.44 2.03
N PHE A 94 6.89 0.63 2.77
CA PHE A 94 5.55 0.15 2.41
C PHE A 94 5.12 0.45 0.97
N ASN A 95 5.11 1.73 0.58
CA ASN A 95 4.74 2.15 -0.78
C ASN A 95 5.80 1.76 -1.83
N GLY A 96 7.07 1.71 -1.40
CA GLY A 96 8.20 1.35 -2.25
C GLY A 96 8.16 -0.11 -2.66
N ASN A 97 7.74 -1.01 -1.76
CA ASN A 97 7.61 -2.44 -2.02
C ASN A 97 6.57 -2.72 -3.11
N VAL A 98 5.37 -2.12 -3.01
CA VAL A 98 4.34 -2.22 -4.08
C VAL A 98 4.86 -1.63 -5.39
N SER A 99 5.45 -0.44 -5.34
CA SER A 99 5.98 0.21 -6.55
C SER A 99 7.10 -0.60 -7.21
N ARG A 100 7.91 -1.33 -6.43
CA ARG A 100 8.96 -2.22 -6.94
C ARG A 100 8.34 -3.47 -7.57
N ALA A 101 7.34 -4.07 -6.92
CA ALA A 101 6.64 -5.24 -7.46
C ALA A 101 5.95 -4.92 -8.80
N VAL A 102 5.25 -3.79 -8.89
CA VAL A 102 4.64 -3.31 -10.14
C VAL A 102 5.67 -3.12 -11.25
N ARG A 103 6.83 -2.51 -10.94
CA ARG A 103 7.93 -2.37 -11.92
C ARG A 103 8.46 -3.72 -12.40
N ASN A 104 8.67 -4.65 -11.48
CA ASN A 104 9.18 -5.97 -11.80
C ASN A 104 8.18 -6.74 -12.69
N GLN A 105 6.89 -6.66 -12.35
CA GLN A 105 5.83 -7.29 -13.14
C GLN A 105 5.67 -6.64 -14.52
N ALA A 106 5.70 -5.31 -14.60
CA ALA A 106 5.65 -4.60 -15.87
C ALA A 106 6.81 -5.01 -16.79
N ARG A 107 8.04 -5.05 -16.27
CA ARG A 107 9.22 -5.49 -17.03
C ARG A 107 9.11 -6.95 -17.47
N ALA A 108 8.60 -7.83 -16.61
CA ALA A 108 8.43 -9.25 -16.94
C ALA A 108 7.40 -9.45 -18.07
N LEU A 109 6.28 -8.73 -18.02
CA LEU A 109 5.25 -8.77 -19.06
C LEU A 109 5.75 -8.17 -20.39
N GLU A 110 6.48 -7.05 -20.33
CA GLU A 110 7.08 -6.43 -21.51
C GLU A 110 8.14 -7.33 -22.16
N ALA A 111 8.93 -8.05 -21.36
CA ALA A 111 9.89 -9.03 -21.87
C ALA A 111 9.20 -10.21 -22.60
N GLN A 112 7.93 -10.48 -22.30
CA GLN A 112 7.10 -11.45 -23.00
C GLN A 112 6.40 -10.84 -24.23
N GLY A 113 6.68 -9.59 -24.59
CA GLY A 113 6.06 -8.89 -25.71
C GLY A 113 4.64 -8.37 -25.42
N LYS A 114 4.22 -8.34 -24.15
CA LYS A 114 2.89 -7.87 -23.74
C LYS A 114 2.87 -6.35 -23.51
N THR A 115 1.72 -5.73 -23.76
CA THR A 115 1.50 -4.30 -23.47
C THR A 115 1.09 -4.12 -22.01
N VAL A 116 1.73 -3.20 -21.30
CA VAL A 116 1.43 -2.94 -19.88
C VAL A 116 0.79 -1.57 -19.70
N LYS A 117 -0.34 -1.56 -19.02
CA LYS A 117 -1.06 -0.38 -18.53
C LYS A 117 -1.07 -0.39 -17.00
N ILE A 118 -1.11 0.78 -16.38
CA ILE A 118 -1.09 0.94 -14.93
C ILE A 118 -2.23 1.85 -14.50
N PHE A 119 -3.03 1.37 -13.56
CA PHE A 119 -3.98 2.19 -12.83
C PHE A 119 -3.44 2.44 -11.41
N ALA A 120 -3.13 3.70 -11.09
CA ALA A 120 -2.55 4.06 -9.81
C ALA A 120 -3.64 4.43 -8.79
N LEU A 121 -3.90 3.52 -7.85
CA LEU A 121 -4.78 3.76 -6.70
C LEU A 121 -3.93 4.21 -5.51
N GLY A 122 -3.97 5.50 -5.22
CA GLY A 122 -3.15 6.17 -4.21
C GLY A 122 -2.06 7.05 -4.79
N ARG A 123 -1.82 8.19 -4.14
CA ARG A 123 -0.88 9.22 -4.62
C ARG A 123 0.57 8.74 -4.66
N LYS A 124 1.04 7.95 -3.69
CA LYS A 124 2.46 7.56 -3.62
C LYS A 124 2.88 6.62 -4.74
N GLY A 125 2.01 5.73 -5.18
CA GLY A 125 2.21 4.92 -6.38
C GLY A 125 2.31 5.81 -7.62
N ASN A 126 1.34 6.69 -7.83
CA ASN A 126 1.33 7.59 -8.99
C ASN A 126 2.60 8.47 -9.07
N ASP A 127 3.01 9.11 -7.96
CA ASP A 127 4.23 9.92 -7.90
C ASP A 127 5.49 9.10 -8.22
N SER A 128 5.51 7.83 -7.81
CA SER A 128 6.61 6.89 -8.05
C SER A 128 6.70 6.51 -9.53
N PHE A 129 5.57 6.16 -10.14
CA PHE A 129 5.51 5.70 -11.53
C PHE A 129 5.69 6.83 -12.55
N ARG A 130 5.33 8.07 -12.21
CA ARG A 130 5.52 9.23 -13.10
C ARG A 130 6.97 9.47 -13.53
N ARG A 131 7.96 8.92 -12.81
CA ARG A 131 9.38 9.09 -13.13
C ARG A 131 9.84 8.22 -14.28
N ASP A 132 9.34 6.98 -14.36
CA ASP A 132 9.89 5.94 -15.22
C ASP A 132 8.85 5.10 -15.99
N LEU A 133 7.57 5.21 -15.64
CA LEU A 133 6.46 4.47 -16.24
C LEU A 133 5.30 5.40 -16.67
N ARG A 134 5.57 6.69 -16.86
CA ARG A 134 4.55 7.72 -17.13
C ARG A 134 3.61 7.35 -18.27
N ASP A 135 4.17 6.84 -19.36
CA ASP A 135 3.42 6.54 -20.60
C ASP A 135 2.50 5.31 -20.45
N ARG A 136 2.68 4.53 -19.37
CA ARG A 136 1.88 3.35 -19.06
C ARG A 136 0.73 3.68 -18.11
N ILE A 137 0.70 4.87 -17.52
CA ILE A 137 -0.35 5.26 -16.56
C ILE A 137 -1.61 5.66 -17.34
N VAL A 138 -2.66 4.85 -17.22
CA VAL A 138 -3.95 5.07 -17.89
C VAL A 138 -5.01 5.65 -16.96
N GLY A 139 -4.79 5.58 -15.65
CA GLY A 139 -5.73 6.12 -14.68
C GLY A 139 -5.09 6.35 -13.32
N THR A 140 -5.66 7.30 -12.57
CA THR A 140 -5.31 7.53 -11.18
C THR A 140 -6.53 7.88 -10.36
N LYS A 141 -6.59 7.32 -9.15
CA LYS A 141 -7.52 7.72 -8.10
C LYS A 141 -6.77 7.83 -6.78
N ASN A 142 -7.13 8.79 -5.94
CA ASN A 142 -6.55 8.94 -4.61
C ASN A 142 -7.64 9.35 -3.61
N PHE A 143 -7.34 9.20 -2.32
CA PHE A 143 -8.27 9.48 -1.23
C PHE A 143 -7.74 10.60 -0.33
N VAL A 144 -6.96 11.53 -0.89
CA VAL A 144 -6.43 12.68 -0.16
C VAL A 144 -7.60 13.52 0.34
N GLY A 145 -7.59 13.86 1.64
CA GLY A 145 -8.65 14.65 2.27
C GLY A 145 -9.83 13.83 2.78
N LYS A 146 -9.97 12.56 2.36
CA LYS A 146 -10.96 11.66 2.95
C LYS A 146 -10.49 11.13 4.31
N LYS A 147 -11.42 11.08 5.26
CA LYS A 147 -11.19 10.55 6.61
C LYS A 147 -11.18 9.02 6.63
N THR A 148 -12.10 8.43 5.87
CA THR A 148 -12.31 6.99 5.73
C THR A 148 -12.60 6.69 4.26
N VAL A 149 -12.07 5.57 3.77
CA VAL A 149 -12.42 5.02 2.45
C VAL A 149 -13.64 4.13 2.65
N GLU A 150 -14.69 4.36 1.87
CA GLU A 150 -15.95 3.65 1.97
C GLU A 150 -16.14 2.68 0.81
N PHE A 151 -17.10 1.77 0.89
CA PHE A 151 -17.35 0.82 -0.19
C PHE A 151 -17.67 1.52 -1.52
N ALA A 152 -18.42 2.61 -1.49
CA ALA A 152 -18.74 3.42 -2.66
C ALA A 152 -17.51 3.97 -3.40
N ASP A 153 -16.38 4.18 -2.69
CA ASP A 153 -15.12 4.57 -3.32
C ASP A 153 -14.52 3.44 -4.16
N ALA A 154 -14.60 2.21 -3.66
CA ALA A 154 -14.14 1.04 -4.38
C ALA A 154 -15.07 0.70 -5.54
N GLU A 155 -16.38 0.89 -5.36
CA GLU A 155 -17.40 0.73 -6.40
C GLU A 155 -17.14 1.65 -7.60
N ALA A 156 -16.87 2.93 -7.36
CA ALA A 156 -16.52 3.87 -8.42
C ALA A 156 -15.24 3.46 -9.19
N VAL A 157 -14.25 2.88 -8.51
CA VAL A 157 -13.03 2.36 -9.17
C VAL A 157 -13.36 1.09 -9.96
N ALA A 158 -14.15 0.18 -9.40
CA ALA A 158 -14.57 -1.05 -10.06
C ALA A 158 -15.37 -0.76 -11.33
N GLU A 159 -16.31 0.19 -11.28
CA GLU A 159 -17.10 0.61 -12.43
C GLU A 159 -16.22 1.20 -13.53
N GLN A 160 -15.25 2.04 -13.18
CA GLN A 160 -14.28 2.58 -14.13
C GLN A 160 -13.45 1.46 -14.79
N LEU A 161 -12.95 0.50 -14.00
CA LEU A 161 -12.18 -0.63 -14.52
C LEU A 161 -13.03 -1.55 -15.41
N ALA A 162 -14.29 -1.78 -15.04
CA ALA A 162 -15.24 -2.56 -15.82
C ALA A 162 -15.60 -1.86 -17.15
N GLN A 163 -15.72 -0.54 -17.15
CA GLN A 163 -15.94 0.24 -18.36
C GLN A 163 -14.72 0.17 -19.30
N MET A 164 -13.52 0.42 -18.77
CA MET A 164 -12.27 0.29 -19.55
C MET A 164 -12.10 -1.11 -20.15
N PHE A 165 -12.50 -2.16 -19.43
CA PHE A 165 -12.48 -3.53 -19.95
C PHE A 165 -13.50 -3.72 -21.09
N ARG A 166 -14.74 -3.23 -20.92
CA ARG A 166 -15.78 -3.26 -21.96
C ARG A 166 -15.38 -2.50 -23.22
N ASP A 167 -14.63 -1.41 -23.06
CA ASP A 167 -14.10 -0.61 -24.16
C ASP A 167 -12.88 -1.26 -24.84
N GLY A 168 -12.45 -2.44 -24.38
CA GLY A 168 -11.33 -3.18 -24.95
C GLY A 168 -9.97 -2.55 -24.65
N GLU A 169 -9.86 -1.70 -23.62
CA GLU A 169 -8.60 -1.04 -23.29
C GLU A 169 -7.57 -2.00 -22.70
N PHE A 170 -7.98 -3.09 -22.07
CA PHE A 170 -7.11 -4.13 -21.55
C PHE A 170 -7.81 -5.48 -21.55
N ASP A 171 -7.03 -6.56 -21.48
CA ASP A 171 -7.51 -7.93 -21.52
C ASP A 171 -7.45 -8.61 -20.15
N VAL A 172 -6.41 -8.31 -19.36
CA VAL A 172 -6.16 -8.91 -18.05
C VAL A 172 -5.90 -7.82 -17.02
N CYS A 173 -6.54 -7.89 -15.84
CA CYS A 173 -6.28 -6.99 -14.73
C CYS A 173 -5.67 -7.75 -13.55
N THR A 174 -4.51 -7.30 -13.07
CA THR A 174 -3.88 -7.82 -11.85
C THR A 174 -3.73 -6.70 -10.82
N MET A 175 -4.23 -6.92 -9.61
CA MET A 175 -4.09 -6.01 -8.49
C MET A 175 -2.83 -6.31 -7.70
N VAL A 176 -2.05 -5.27 -7.41
CA VAL A 176 -0.82 -5.35 -6.61
C VAL A 176 -0.98 -4.48 -5.37
N PHE A 177 -0.95 -5.09 -4.20
CA PHE A 177 -1.18 -4.43 -2.92
C PHE A 177 -0.37 -5.09 -1.79
N ASN A 178 -0.35 -4.47 -0.60
CA ASN A 178 0.23 -5.08 0.60
C ASN A 178 -0.86 -5.81 1.40
N ARG A 179 -0.75 -7.14 1.52
CA ARG A 179 -1.58 -7.95 2.41
C ARG A 179 -1.09 -7.81 3.85
N PHE A 180 -1.99 -7.41 4.75
CA PHE A 180 -1.68 -7.23 6.17
C PHE A 180 -1.64 -8.60 6.87
N GLN A 181 -0.45 -9.07 7.27
CA GLN A 181 -0.32 -10.29 8.08
C GLN A 181 -0.17 -9.95 9.56
N SER A 182 0.75 -9.04 9.88
CA SER A 182 0.98 -8.59 11.25
C SER A 182 1.48 -7.15 11.25
N VAL A 183 1.69 -6.60 12.44
CA VAL A 183 2.29 -5.27 12.63
C VAL A 183 3.69 -5.17 11.99
N ILE A 184 4.43 -6.28 11.99
CA ILE A 184 5.80 -6.35 11.49
C ILE A 184 5.83 -6.77 10.01
N THR A 185 4.93 -7.67 9.62
CA THR A 185 4.96 -8.32 8.30
C THR A 185 3.82 -7.81 7.42
N GLN A 186 4.19 -7.16 6.32
CA GLN A 186 3.30 -6.84 5.21
C GLN A 186 3.88 -7.45 3.94
N THR A 187 3.13 -8.33 3.29
CA THR A 187 3.58 -9.07 2.12
C THR A 187 2.96 -8.44 0.89
N VAL A 188 3.78 -8.13 -0.13
CA VAL A 188 3.24 -7.68 -1.40
C VAL A 188 2.58 -8.87 -2.10
N THR A 189 1.31 -8.74 -2.42
CA THR A 189 0.50 -9.77 -3.06
C THR A 189 0.03 -9.26 -4.42
N GLN A 190 0.07 -10.16 -5.41
CA GLN A 190 -0.46 -9.95 -6.75
C GLN A 190 -1.69 -10.85 -6.88
N THR A 191 -2.86 -10.27 -7.13
CA THR A 191 -4.12 -10.99 -7.23
C THR A 191 -4.77 -10.68 -8.57
N PRO A 192 -5.07 -11.67 -9.41
CA PRO A 192 -5.84 -11.45 -10.64
C PRO A 192 -7.26 -10.98 -10.29
N LEU A 193 -7.72 -9.93 -10.94
CA LEU A 193 -9.08 -9.41 -10.82
C LEU A 193 -9.93 -9.77 -12.04
N ILE A 194 -9.34 -9.71 -13.24
CA ILE A 194 -9.97 -10.03 -14.52
C ILE A 194 -8.96 -10.84 -15.35
N PRO A 195 -9.29 -12.03 -15.86
CA PRO A 195 -10.48 -12.80 -15.52
C PRO A 195 -10.55 -13.15 -14.02
N ALA A 196 -11.74 -13.45 -13.53
CA ALA A 196 -11.94 -13.88 -12.14
C ALA A 196 -11.32 -15.27 -11.96
N ALA A 197 -10.01 -15.33 -11.73
CA ALA A 197 -9.32 -16.60 -11.62
C ALA A 197 -9.77 -17.35 -10.35
N ALA A 198 -9.91 -18.67 -10.47
CA ALA A 198 -10.05 -19.53 -9.31
C ALA A 198 -8.84 -19.35 -8.37
N PRO A 199 -9.05 -19.33 -7.04
CA PRO A 199 -7.96 -19.17 -6.10
C PRO A 199 -6.90 -20.22 -6.39
N SER A 200 -5.65 -19.76 -6.60
CA SER A 200 -4.52 -20.66 -6.77
C SER A 200 -4.40 -21.56 -5.54
N ALA A 201 -4.24 -22.87 -5.76
CA ALA A 201 -4.28 -23.96 -4.79
C ALA A 201 -3.17 -23.94 -3.70
N ASN A 202 -2.56 -22.80 -3.39
CA ASN A 202 -1.37 -22.70 -2.54
C ASN A 202 -1.59 -22.10 -1.13
N ASP A 203 -2.82 -21.83 -0.70
CA ASP A 203 -3.14 -21.51 0.70
C ASP A 203 -3.98 -22.64 1.30
N ASN A 204 -3.35 -23.75 1.73
CA ASN A 204 -3.94 -24.84 2.53
C ASN A 204 -5.43 -25.13 2.21
N ALA A 205 -5.74 -25.44 0.96
CA ALA A 205 -7.07 -25.89 0.61
C ALA A 205 -7.24 -27.31 1.18
N SER A 206 -8.00 -27.41 2.27
CA SER A 206 -8.72 -28.64 2.57
C SER A 206 -9.46 -29.09 1.31
N GLU A 207 -9.38 -30.39 1.04
CA GLU A 207 -9.99 -31.12 -0.10
C GLU A 207 -11.53 -31.10 -0.06
N THR A 208 -12.12 -29.92 0.04
CA THR A 208 -13.56 -29.70 -0.01
C THR A 208 -13.82 -28.54 -0.96
N ALA A 209 -13.57 -28.77 -2.24
CA ALA A 209 -14.42 -28.17 -3.25
C ALA A 209 -15.65 -29.08 -3.32
N PRO A 210 -16.80 -28.69 -2.73
CA PRO A 210 -18.01 -29.41 -3.04
C PRO A 210 -18.27 -29.22 -4.54
N GLU A 211 -18.34 -30.32 -5.28
CA GLU A 211 -19.04 -30.41 -6.58
C GLU A 211 -20.55 -30.20 -6.35
N GLN A 212 -20.92 -29.08 -5.74
CA GLN A 212 -22.31 -28.67 -5.61
C GLN A 212 -22.59 -27.77 -6.79
N GLY A 213 -23.31 -28.32 -7.78
CA GLY A 213 -23.91 -27.53 -8.83
C GLY A 213 -24.73 -26.41 -8.20
N TYR A 214 -24.37 -25.17 -8.52
CA TYR A 214 -25.15 -24.02 -8.11
C TYR A 214 -26.40 -23.97 -9.00
N GLU A 215 -27.58 -24.03 -8.39
CA GLU A 215 -28.82 -23.70 -9.09
C GLU A 215 -28.97 -22.17 -9.07
N VAL A 216 -28.93 -21.57 -10.26
CA VAL A 216 -28.97 -20.12 -10.43
C VAL A 216 -30.39 -19.69 -10.79
N GLU A 217 -31.03 -18.93 -9.90
CA GLU A 217 -32.30 -18.25 -10.17
C GLU A 217 -32.07 -16.73 -10.16
N PRO A 218 -32.63 -15.93 -11.09
CA PRO A 218 -33.60 -16.26 -12.15
C PRO A 218 -33.01 -16.60 -13.55
N ASP A 219 -31.85 -16.05 -13.92
CA ASP A 219 -31.09 -16.35 -15.14
C ASP A 219 -29.59 -16.09 -14.90
N ASP A 220 -28.72 -16.96 -15.42
CA ASP A 220 -27.27 -16.89 -15.28
C ASP A 220 -26.69 -15.54 -15.74
N GLY A 221 -27.16 -15.02 -16.87
CA GLY A 221 -26.68 -13.78 -17.47
C GLY A 221 -26.99 -12.55 -16.61
N THR A 222 -28.26 -12.35 -16.25
CA THR A 222 -28.68 -11.18 -15.44
C THR A 222 -28.10 -11.18 -14.03
N LEU A 223 -27.89 -12.35 -13.42
CA LEU A 223 -27.24 -12.45 -12.12
C LEU A 223 -25.75 -12.10 -12.24
N LEU A 224 -25.04 -12.65 -13.22
CA LEU A 224 -23.61 -12.41 -13.44
C LEU A 224 -23.33 -10.94 -13.79
N GLU A 225 -24.17 -10.30 -14.60
CA GLU A 225 -24.04 -8.87 -14.93
C GLU A 225 -24.07 -7.97 -13.69
N ARG A 226 -24.83 -8.34 -12.66
CA ARG A 226 -24.91 -7.59 -11.41
C ARG A 226 -23.82 -7.99 -10.42
N LEU A 227 -23.48 -9.27 -10.35
CA LEU A 227 -22.53 -9.79 -9.35
C LEU A 227 -21.07 -9.51 -9.73
N LEU A 228 -20.72 -9.51 -11.02
CA LEU A 228 -19.32 -9.35 -11.45
C LEU A 228 -18.74 -7.96 -11.12
N PRO A 229 -19.40 -6.84 -11.45
CA PRO A 229 -18.92 -5.51 -11.04
C PRO A 229 -18.85 -5.38 -9.52
N ARG A 230 -19.82 -5.99 -8.82
CA ARG A 230 -19.86 -5.98 -7.35
C ARG A 230 -18.71 -6.80 -6.73
N ASN A 231 -18.37 -7.95 -7.31
CA ASN A 231 -17.20 -8.72 -6.87
C ASN A 231 -15.92 -7.90 -7.01
N LEU A 232 -15.72 -7.23 -8.15
CA LEU A 232 -14.57 -6.34 -8.35
C LEU A 232 -14.50 -5.26 -7.26
N ALA A 233 -15.63 -4.61 -6.97
CA ALA A 233 -15.72 -3.61 -5.89
C ALA A 233 -15.36 -4.21 -4.52
N VAL A 234 -15.83 -5.42 -4.21
CA VAL A 234 -15.53 -6.12 -2.95
C VAL A 234 -14.05 -6.46 -2.84
N GLN A 235 -13.42 -7.00 -3.89
CA GLN A 235 -11.99 -7.34 -3.88
C GLN A 235 -11.12 -6.09 -3.74
N ILE A 236 -11.45 -5.01 -4.48
CA ILE A 236 -10.75 -3.73 -4.38
C ILE A 236 -10.93 -3.12 -3.00
N TYR A 237 -12.14 -3.16 -2.44
CA TYR A 237 -12.41 -2.62 -1.10
C TYR A 237 -11.64 -3.40 -0.01
N ALA A 238 -11.64 -4.73 -0.07
CA ALA A 238 -10.87 -5.56 0.84
C ALA A 238 -9.36 -5.23 0.76
N ALA A 239 -8.81 -5.10 -0.45
CA ALA A 239 -7.42 -4.70 -0.65
C ALA A 239 -7.12 -3.29 -0.12
N LEU A 240 -8.06 -2.34 -0.26
CA LEU A 240 -7.92 -0.99 0.30
C LEU A 240 -7.88 -1.01 1.83
N LEU A 241 -8.71 -1.83 2.47
CA LEU A 241 -8.72 -2.00 3.93
C LEU A 241 -7.45 -2.67 4.44
N GLU A 242 -6.99 -3.74 3.78
CA GLU A 242 -5.72 -4.39 4.12
C GLU A 242 -4.53 -3.44 3.92
N ASN A 243 -4.51 -2.69 2.82
CA ASN A 243 -3.49 -1.69 2.54
C ASN A 243 -3.51 -0.56 3.60
N ALA A 244 -4.68 -0.15 4.08
CA ALA A 244 -4.78 0.83 5.16
C ALA A 244 -4.24 0.30 6.50
N ALA A 245 -4.57 -0.94 6.87
CA ALA A 245 -4.04 -1.60 8.05
C ALA A 245 -2.51 -1.75 7.96
N GLY A 246 -2.01 -2.28 6.83
CA GLY A 246 -0.59 -2.40 6.55
C GLY A 246 0.15 -1.07 6.58
N PHE A 247 -0.44 0.00 6.05
CA PHE A 247 0.14 1.34 6.07
C PHE A 247 0.34 1.85 7.51
N TYR A 248 -0.69 1.75 8.36
CA TYR A 248 -0.58 2.23 9.74
C TYR A 248 0.34 1.36 10.59
N ALA A 249 0.43 0.06 10.32
CA ALA A 249 1.42 -0.83 10.92
C ALA A 249 2.85 -0.41 10.56
N ALA A 250 3.14 -0.26 9.26
CA ALA A 250 4.44 0.16 8.78
C ALA A 250 4.81 1.59 9.25
N GLN A 251 3.84 2.49 9.32
CA GLN A 251 4.02 3.84 9.89
C GLN A 251 4.34 3.79 11.38
N MET A 252 3.61 2.99 12.16
CA MET A 252 3.88 2.85 13.59
C MET A 252 5.31 2.36 13.84
N THR A 253 5.75 1.33 13.12
CA THR A 253 7.12 0.79 13.21
C THR A 253 8.17 1.81 12.75
N ALA A 254 7.93 2.52 11.65
CA ALA A 254 8.84 3.57 11.16
C ALA A 254 8.98 4.73 12.17
N MET A 255 7.88 5.14 12.81
CA MET A 255 7.87 6.20 13.82
C MET A 255 8.54 5.76 15.13
N ASP A 256 8.39 4.49 15.53
CA ASP A 256 9.09 3.94 16.69
C ASP A 256 10.60 3.95 16.49
N ASN A 257 11.07 3.44 15.35
CA ASN A 257 12.48 3.47 14.97
C ASN A 257 13.01 4.91 14.90
N ALA A 258 12.26 5.84 14.30
CA ALA A 258 12.64 7.25 14.24
C ALA A 258 12.76 7.88 15.65
N THR A 259 11.85 7.53 16.58
CA THR A 259 11.86 8.04 17.97
C THR A 259 13.07 7.55 18.75
N ARG A 260 13.41 6.26 18.60
CA ARG A 260 14.63 5.68 19.19
C ARG A 260 15.89 6.32 18.62
N ASN A 261 15.99 6.42 17.29
CA ASN A 261 17.14 7.02 16.59
C ASN A 261 17.33 8.49 16.98
N ALA A 262 16.24 9.25 17.13
CA ALA A 262 16.30 10.62 17.63
C ALA A 262 16.83 10.68 19.07
N GLY A 263 16.42 9.73 19.94
CA GLY A 263 16.95 9.60 21.30
C GLY A 263 18.46 9.37 21.34
N GLU A 264 18.97 8.47 20.50
CA GLU A 264 20.41 8.23 20.36
C GLU A 264 21.16 9.46 19.85
N MET A 265 20.58 10.17 18.88
CA MET A 265 21.16 11.41 18.35
C MET A 265 21.22 12.52 19.41
N ILE A 266 20.19 12.65 20.24
CA ILE A 266 20.17 13.61 21.36
C ILE A 266 21.30 13.31 22.35
N LYS A 267 21.50 12.03 22.70
CA LYS A 267 22.61 11.62 23.60
C LYS A 267 23.96 12.02 23.01
N LYS A 268 24.21 11.70 21.74
CA LYS A 268 25.46 12.05 21.04
C LYS A 268 25.69 13.56 20.96
N LEU A 269 24.66 14.32 20.58
CA LEU A 269 24.75 15.79 20.50
C LEU A 269 24.97 16.43 21.88
N SER A 270 24.37 15.88 22.94
CA SER A 270 24.53 16.39 24.30
C SER A 270 25.96 16.20 24.83
N LEU A 271 26.58 15.04 24.54
CA LEU A 271 27.99 14.80 24.85
C LEU A 271 28.91 15.80 24.14
N ASN A 272 28.68 16.01 22.83
CA ASN A 272 29.46 16.97 22.06
C ASN A 272 29.28 18.41 22.54
N TYR A 273 28.05 18.79 22.91
CA TYR A 273 27.76 20.11 23.49
C TYR A 273 28.49 20.33 24.81
N ASN A 274 28.49 19.35 25.71
CA ASN A 274 29.17 19.46 27.00
C ASN A 274 30.69 19.59 26.84
N ARG A 275 31.30 18.78 25.95
CA ARG A 275 32.72 18.89 25.62
C ARG A 275 33.07 20.26 25.04
N ALA A 276 32.30 20.73 24.06
CA ALA A 276 32.51 22.05 23.47
C ALA A 276 32.29 23.19 24.49
N ARG A 277 31.37 23.01 25.44
CA ARG A 277 31.11 24.00 26.49
C ARG A 277 32.30 24.10 27.44
N GLN A 278 32.81 22.95 27.88
CA GLN A 278 34.01 22.89 28.73
C GLN A 278 35.22 23.51 28.02
N ALA A 279 35.46 23.15 26.75
CA ALA A 279 36.56 23.73 25.98
C ALA A 279 36.47 25.25 25.82
N ASN A 280 35.27 25.81 25.61
CA ASN A 280 35.10 27.26 25.55
C ASN A 280 35.33 27.94 26.90
N ILE A 281 34.82 27.37 28.01
CA ILE A 281 35.08 27.90 29.36
C ILE A 281 36.59 27.88 29.65
N THR A 282 37.28 26.78 29.34
CA THR A 282 38.72 26.70 29.52
C THR A 282 39.46 27.73 28.67
N LYS A 283 39.04 27.94 27.42
CA LYS A 283 39.62 28.98 26.53
C LYS A 283 39.41 30.39 27.09
N GLU A 284 38.20 30.71 27.54
CA GLU A 284 37.88 32.00 28.17
C GLU A 284 38.74 32.23 29.43
N LEU A 285 38.91 31.21 30.27
CA LEU A 285 39.76 31.30 31.47
C LEU A 285 41.23 31.52 31.11
N ILE A 286 41.76 30.81 30.12
CA ILE A 286 43.14 31.00 29.65
C ILE A 286 43.32 32.42 29.11
N GLU A 287 42.38 32.92 28.31
CA GLU A 287 42.43 34.28 27.77
C GLU A 287 42.41 35.35 28.88
N ILE A 288 41.62 35.16 29.94
CA ILE A 288 41.58 36.06 31.11
C ILE A 288 42.92 36.04 31.87
N ILE A 289 43.47 34.85 32.14
CA ILE A 289 44.73 34.71 32.89
C ILE A 289 45.89 35.29 32.09
N SER A 290 46.03 34.95 30.81
CA SER A 290 47.10 35.49 29.95
C SER A 290 46.98 37.01 29.77
N GLY A 291 45.76 37.56 29.74
CA GLY A 291 45.56 39.00 29.73
C GLY A 291 45.95 39.67 31.04
N ALA A 292 45.70 39.02 32.18
CA ALA A 292 46.10 39.52 33.50
C ALA A 292 47.62 39.46 33.74
N GLU A 293 48.31 38.44 33.21
CA GLU A 293 49.77 38.31 33.30
C GLU A 293 50.55 39.27 32.37
N ALA A 294 49.89 39.85 31.37
CA ALA A 294 50.50 40.78 30.41
C ALA A 294 50.51 42.25 30.89
N VAL A 295 49.95 42.53 32.07
CA VAL A 295 49.90 43.86 32.73
C VAL A 295 50.88 43.88 33.90
#